data_AF-A0A7J2LLH9-F1
#
_entry.id   AF-A0A7J2LLH9-F1
#
_cell.length_a   1.000
_cell.length_b   1.000
_cell.length_c   1.000
_cell.angle_alpha   90.00
_cell.angle_beta   90.00
_cell.angle_gamma   90.00
#
_symmetry.space_group_name_H-M   'P 1'
#
loop_
_entity.id
_entity.type
_entity.pdbx_description
1 polymer ?
#
loop_
_entity_poly.entity_id
_entity_poly.type
_entity_poly.pdbx_seq_one_letter_code
_entity_poly.pdbx_strand_id
1 'polypeptide(L)'
;MLEPESLPTIPEDEIFNFLKSKREWIDGVCITGGEPLLQQDLIEFARKIKSLGFRVKLDTNGSLPERLEKAINSGVIDYIAMDVKAPPE
;
A
#
# COMPACT_ATOMS: atom_id res chain seq x y z
N MET A 1 10.48 5.57 -22.78
CA MET A 1 9.17 5.95 -22.18
C MET A 1 8.70 4.75 -21.39
N LEU A 2 8.22 4.92 -20.16
CA LEU A 2 7.61 3.79 -19.44
C LEU A 2 6.21 3.58 -20.02
N GLU A 3 5.86 2.34 -20.37
CA GLU A 3 4.53 1.95 -20.86
C GLU A 3 3.81 1.12 -19.78
N PRO A 4 3.41 1.72 -18.64
CA PRO A 4 2.80 0.98 -17.53
C PRO A 4 1.52 0.24 -17.92
N GLU A 5 0.81 0.71 -18.95
CA GLU A 5 -0.38 0.08 -19.51
C GLU A 5 -0.10 -1.26 -20.22
N SER A 6 1.16 -1.52 -20.59
CA SER A 6 1.59 -2.80 -21.18
C SER A 6 1.79 -3.90 -20.14
N LEU A 7 1.82 -3.55 -18.85
CA LEU A 7 2.02 -4.53 -17.77
C LEU A 7 0.69 -5.22 -17.44
N PRO A 8 0.70 -6.54 -17.21
CA PRO A 8 -0.50 -7.25 -16.82
C PRO A 8 -0.94 -6.85 -15.41
N THR A 9 -2.26 -6.68 -15.22
CA THR A 9 -2.84 -6.59 -13.88
C THR A 9 -2.77 -7.94 -13.20
N ILE A 10 -2.15 -7.98 -12.02
CA ILE A 10 -2.08 -9.20 -11.20
C ILE A 10 -3.39 -9.36 -10.43
N PRO A 11 -4.07 -10.52 -10.51
CA PRO A 11 -5.25 -10.80 -9.72
C PRO A 11 -4.97 -10.75 -8.21
N GLU A 12 -5.93 -10.22 -7.45
CA GLU A 12 -5.80 -10.08 -5.99
C GLU A 12 -5.50 -11.41 -5.28
N ASP A 13 -6.17 -12.49 -5.70
CA ASP A 13 -5.97 -13.83 -5.15
C ASP A 13 -4.54 -14.34 -5.34
N GLU A 14 -3.91 -13.99 -6.47
CA GLU A 14 -2.53 -14.38 -6.75
C GLU A 14 -1.57 -13.73 -5.75
N ILE A 15 -1.78 -12.44 -5.45
CA ILE A 15 -1.01 -11.69 -4.45
C ILE A 15 -1.16 -12.36 -3.07
N PHE A 16 -2.38 -12.68 -2.65
CA PHE A 16 -2.60 -13.28 -1.34
C PHE A 16 -2.08 -14.71 -1.23
N ASN A 17 -2.14 -15.49 -2.30
CA ASN A 17 -1.52 -16.82 -2.34
C ASN A 17 0.00 -16.73 -2.24
N PHE A 18 0.60 -15.76 -2.93
CA PHE A 18 2.03 -15.47 -2.80
C PHE A 18 2.39 -15.09 -1.37
N LEU A 19 1.68 -14.14 -0.75
CA LEU A 19 1.94 -13.71 0.63
C LEU A 19 1.84 -14.87 1.62
N LYS A 20 0.79 -15.70 1.51
CA LYS A 20 0.65 -16.91 2.34
C LYS A 20 1.86 -17.85 2.21
N SER A 21 2.38 -18.04 1.00
CA SER A 21 3.56 -18.89 0.74
C SER A 21 4.86 -18.33 1.35
N LYS A 22 4.90 -17.03 1.65
CA LYS A 22 6.08 -16.32 2.18
C LYS A 22 5.97 -15.98 3.67
N ARG A 23 4.88 -16.38 4.34
CA ARG A 23 4.57 -15.97 5.72
C ARG A 23 5.67 -16.28 6.74
N GLU A 24 6.45 -17.34 6.53
CA GLU A 24 7.56 -17.70 7.43
C GLU A 24 8.83 -16.85 7.23
N TRP A 25 8.90 -16.08 6.13
CA TRP A 25 10.12 -15.38 5.70
C TRP A 25 9.98 -13.86 5.69
N ILE A 26 8.75 -13.33 5.68
CA ILE A 26 8.50 -11.89 5.59
C ILE A 26 7.64 -11.42 6.76
N ASP A 27 8.02 -10.30 7.38
CA ASP A 27 7.32 -9.72 8.53
C ASP A 27 6.18 -8.77 8.13
N GLY A 28 6.24 -8.22 6.93
CA GLY A 28 5.33 -7.17 6.50
C GLY A 28 5.33 -6.89 5.01
N VAL A 29 4.34 -6.13 4.59
CA VAL A 29 4.11 -5.71 3.21
C VAL A 29 4.22 -4.18 3.14
N CYS A 30 5.02 -3.70 2.19
CA CYS A 30 5.11 -2.28 1.87
C CYS A 30 4.18 -1.99 0.69
N ILE A 31 3.10 -1.25 0.94
CA ILE A 31 2.20 -0.76 -0.10
C ILE A 31 2.75 0.58 -0.59
N THR A 32 3.07 0.59 -1.87
CA THR A 32 3.62 1.74 -2.60
C THR A 32 2.95 1.79 -3.99
N GLY A 33 3.57 2.44 -4.96
CA GLY A 33 3.17 2.46 -6.36
C GLY A 33 3.69 3.72 -7.03
N GLY A 34 2.83 4.35 -7.84
CA GLY A 34 2.90 5.79 -8.06
C GLY A 34 2.48 6.52 -6.77
N GLU A 35 1.17 6.74 -6.59
CA GLU A 35 0.60 7.19 -5.32
C GLU A 35 -0.48 6.21 -4.84
N PRO A 36 -0.23 5.41 -3.78
CA PRO A 36 -1.17 4.38 -3.33
C PRO A 36 -2.48 4.94 -2.78
N LEU A 37 -2.49 6.17 -2.24
CA LEU A 37 -3.72 6.80 -1.74
C LEU A 37 -4.74 7.09 -2.86
N LEU A 38 -4.37 6.97 -4.14
CA LEU A 38 -5.33 7.06 -5.25
C LEU A 38 -6.28 5.86 -5.30
N GLN A 39 -5.84 4.68 -4.86
CA GLN A 39 -6.64 3.46 -4.84
C GLN A 39 -7.73 3.56 -3.76
N GLN A 40 -9.00 3.37 -4.15
CA GLN A 40 -10.14 3.54 -3.25
C GLN A 40 -10.26 2.42 -2.22
N ASP A 41 -9.77 1.23 -2.57
CA ASP A 41 -9.83 0.00 -1.79
C ASP A 41 -8.55 -0.26 -0.97
N LEU A 42 -7.60 0.70 -0.94
CA LEU A 42 -6.33 0.59 -0.21
C LEU A 42 -6.50 0.09 1.23
N ILE A 43 -7.45 0.67 1.97
CA ILE A 43 -7.69 0.34 3.38
C ILE A 43 -8.19 -1.11 3.51
N GLU A 44 -9.06 -1.55 2.60
CA GLU A 44 -9.59 -2.91 2.63
C GLU A 44 -8.51 -3.93 2.23
N PHE A 45 -7.70 -3.59 1.22
CA PHE A 45 -6.55 -4.39 0.84
C PHE A 45 -5.53 -4.54 1.99
N ALA A 46 -5.20 -3.44 2.67
CA ALA A 46 -4.34 -3.45 3.86
C ALA A 46 -4.94 -4.28 5.01
N ARG A 47 -6.26 -4.22 5.21
CA ARG A 47 -6.96 -5.06 6.20
C ARG A 47 -6.82 -6.55 5.90
N LYS A 48 -6.96 -6.96 4.64
CA LYS A 48 -6.74 -8.34 4.20
C LYS A 48 -5.29 -8.77 4.41
N ILE A 49 -4.30 -7.89 4.19
CA ILE A 49 -2.90 -8.19 4.51
C ILE A 49 -2.70 -8.41 6.02
N LYS A 50 -3.25 -7.54 6.86
CA LYS A 50 -3.15 -7.69 8.33
C LYS A 50 -3.83 -8.94 8.84
N SER A 51 -4.93 -9.38 8.23
CA SER A 51 -5.61 -10.63 8.63
C SER A 51 -4.74 -11.88 8.38
N LEU A 52 -3.77 -11.79 7.45
CA LEU A 52 -2.75 -12.82 7.26
C LEU A 52 -1.58 -12.72 8.25
N GLY A 53 -1.61 -11.77 9.19
CA GLY A 53 -0.61 -11.62 10.24
C GLY A 53 0.61 -10.77 9.86
N PHE A 54 0.59 -10.08 8.71
CA PHE A 54 1.65 -9.18 8.29
C PHE A 54 1.50 -7.78 8.88
N ARG A 55 2.61 -7.10 9.09
CA ARG A 55 2.63 -5.63 9.27
C ARG A 55 2.45 -4.92 7.94
N VAL A 56 1.84 -3.74 7.93
CA VAL A 56 1.62 -2.95 6.72
C VAL A 56 2.37 -1.62 6.82
N LYS A 57 3.25 -1.35 5.85
CA LYS A 57 3.89 -0.06 5.62
C LYS A 57 3.23 0.63 4.43
N LEU A 58 2.97 1.93 4.54
CA LEU A 58 2.50 2.77 3.44
C LEU A 58 3.59 3.77 3.04
N ASP A 59 3.95 3.82 1.76
CA ASP A 59 4.78 4.88 1.17
C ASP A 59 3.90 5.82 0.35
N THR A 60 3.87 7.11 0.69
CA THR A 60 3.07 8.13 0.01
C THR A 60 3.87 9.39 -0.24
N ASN A 61 3.52 10.15 -1.27
CA ASN A 61 4.07 11.50 -1.50
C ASN A 61 3.37 12.58 -0.66
N GLY A 62 2.33 12.22 0.10
CA GLY A 62 1.63 13.15 1.01
C GLY A 62 0.69 14.14 0.34
N SER A 63 0.49 14.08 -0.99
CA SER A 63 -0.40 15.00 -1.73
C SER A 63 -1.89 14.86 -1.42
N LEU A 64 -2.30 13.79 -0.72
CA LEU A 64 -3.69 13.46 -0.42
C LEU A 64 -3.94 13.38 1.11
N PRO A 65 -3.86 14.51 1.84
CA PRO A 65 -3.89 14.52 3.31
C PRO A 65 -5.18 13.93 3.90
N GLU A 66 -6.35 14.20 3.32
CA GLU A 66 -7.63 13.65 3.81
C GLU A 66 -7.70 12.11 3.69
N ARG A 67 -7.11 11.55 2.63
CA ARG A 67 -7.05 10.09 2.44
C ARG A 67 -6.00 9.46 3.35
N LEU A 68 -4.89 10.15 3.55
CA LEU A 68 -3.85 9.74 4.50
C LEU A 68 -4.41 9.69 5.93
N GLU A 69 -5.18 10.71 6.33
CA GLU A 69 -5.85 10.74 7.63
C GLU A 69 -6.81 9.55 7.80
N LYS A 70 -7.61 9.23 6.78
CA LYS A 70 -8.46 8.03 6.80
C LYS A 70 -7.65 6.74 6.94
N ALA A 71 -6.53 6.63 6.23
CA ALA A 71 -5.64 5.48 6.33
C ALA A 71 -5.02 5.35 7.73
N ILE A 72 -4.60 6.45 8.35
CA ILE A 72 -4.10 6.47 9.74
C ILE A 72 -5.21 6.04 10.70
N ASN A 73 -6.38 6.67 10.62
CA ASN A 73 -7.50 6.41 11.52
C ASN A 73 -8.10 5.00 11.38
N SER A 74 -7.84 4.32 10.26
CA SER A 74 -8.30 2.95 10.03
C SER A 74 -7.62 1.91 10.95
N GLY A 75 -6.44 2.23 11.50
CA GLY A 75 -5.64 1.32 12.33
C GLY A 75 -5.02 0.12 11.59
N VAL A 76 -5.14 0.07 10.25
CA VAL A 76 -4.58 -1.04 9.45
C VAL A 76 -3.22 -0.73 8.82
N ILE A 77 -2.65 0.46 9.07
CA ILE A 77 -1.31 0.85 8.63
C ILE A 77 -0.43 0.94 9.87
N ASP A 78 0.65 0.16 9.91
CA ASP A 78 1.57 0.09 11.07
C ASP A 78 2.73 1.08 10.95
N TYR A 79 3.07 1.50 9.73
CA TYR A 79 4.13 2.46 9.47
C TYR A 79 3.81 3.30 8.23
N ILE A 80 4.14 4.59 8.28
CA ILE A 80 4.03 5.50 7.14
C ILE A 80 5.41 6.10 6.88
N ALA A 81 5.89 5.97 5.65
CA ALA A 81 6.95 6.82 5.14
C ALA A 81 6.32 7.81 4.14
N MET A 82 6.67 9.07 4.30
CA MET A 82 6.10 10.15 3.51
C MET A 82 7.22 10.99 2.90
N ASP A 83 7.22 11.07 1.57
CA ASP A 83 8.13 11.91 0.82
C ASP A 83 7.51 13.30 0.62
N VAL A 84 7.76 14.21 1.56
CA VAL A 84 7.33 15.60 1.41
C VAL A 84 8.15 16.26 0.32
N LYS A 85 7.56 16.45 -0.86
CA LYS A 85 8.14 17.30 -1.91
C LYS A 85 7.87 18.76 -1.52
N ALA A 86 8.93 19.58 -1.51
CA ALA A 86 8.82 20.99 -1.15
C ALA A 86 7.73 21.69 -1.98
N PRO A 87 6.98 22.65 -1.41
CA PRO A 87 6.02 23.41 -2.19
C PRO A 87 6.75 24.09 -3.36
N PRO A 88 6.18 24.09 -4.57
CA PRO A 88 6.65 25.00 -5.61
C PRO A 88 6.51 26.43 -5.07
N GLU A 89 7.59 27.21 -5.19
CA GLU A 89 7.61 28.63 -4.82
C GLU A 89 6.47 29.42 -5.49
#